data_AF-A0A932MKK8-F1
#
_entry.id   AF-A0A932MKK8-F1
#
_cell.length_a   1.000
_cell.length_b   1.000
_cell.length_c   1.000
_cell.angle_alpha   90.00
_cell.angle_beta   90.00
_cell.angle_gamma   90.00
#
_symmetry.space_group_name_H-M   'P 1'
#
loop_
_entity.id
_entity.type
_entity.pdbx_description
1 polymer ?
#
loop_
_entity_poly.entity_id
_entity_poly.type
_entity_poly.pdbx_seq_one_letter_code
_entity_poly.pdbx_strand_id
1 'polypeptide(L)'
;MRFLFFDRVLEAERGKRIRAVKTFPLSEPFLNGHFTRAPRVPAALLLETMCQAAGWFVLYSYGFEVSCVISLAENVRLTPDLRPGAAVEVVGEIVDTNTRATLAQARIEENGGVIASAERLIFPHFPTANPGEMERHFRAYGWLEGLPAGEVR
;
A
#
# COMPACT_ATOMS: atom_id res chain seq x y z
N MET A 1 -3.03 -10.57 14.96
CA MET A 1 -2.77 -9.23 14.38
C MET A 1 -3.28 -9.25 12.94
N ARG A 2 -4.10 -8.28 12.52
CA ARG A 2 -4.49 -8.15 11.10
C ARG A 2 -3.30 -7.53 10.36
N PHE A 3 -2.82 -8.17 9.29
CA PHE A 3 -1.64 -7.73 8.55
C PHE A 3 -2.04 -6.91 7.30
N LEU A 4 -2.68 -5.76 7.54
CA LEU A 4 -3.15 -4.84 6.51
C LEU A 4 -2.70 -3.41 6.86
N PHE A 5 -1.91 -2.80 5.99
CA PHE A 5 -1.20 -1.55 6.26
C PHE A 5 -1.62 -0.40 5.34
N PHE A 6 -2.89 -0.39 4.94
CA PHE A 6 -3.61 0.82 4.54
C PHE A 6 -5.04 0.70 5.10
N ASP A 7 -5.67 1.84 5.39
CA ASP A 7 -7.00 1.87 5.99
C ASP A 7 -8.10 2.12 4.96
N ARG A 8 -7.80 2.92 3.93
CA ARG A 8 -8.73 3.27 2.84
C ARG A 8 -7.97 3.75 1.60
N VAL A 9 -8.52 3.49 0.43
CA VAL A 9 -8.11 4.11 -0.83
C VAL A 9 -8.79 5.46 -0.99
N LEU A 10 -8.00 6.52 -1.16
CA LEU A 10 -8.49 7.88 -1.40
C LEU A 10 -8.79 8.08 -2.88
N GLU A 11 -7.82 7.71 -3.73
CA GLU A 11 -7.93 7.83 -5.18
C GLU A 11 -7.25 6.66 -5.90
N ALA A 12 -7.75 6.24 -7.07
CA ALA A 12 -7.02 5.30 -7.92
C ALA A 12 -7.34 5.42 -9.42
N GLU A 13 -6.35 5.82 -10.20
CA GLU A 13 -6.39 5.85 -11.65
C GLU A 13 -5.71 4.61 -12.22
N ARG A 14 -6.48 3.67 -12.80
CA ARG A 14 -5.98 2.39 -13.33
C ARG A 14 -4.73 2.56 -14.20
N GLY A 15 -3.72 1.74 -13.94
CA GLY A 15 -2.48 1.73 -14.72
C GLY A 15 -1.57 2.93 -14.49
N LYS A 16 -1.96 3.91 -13.66
CA LYS A 16 -1.16 5.11 -13.38
C LYS A 16 -0.80 5.22 -11.90
N ARG A 17 -1.78 5.56 -11.05
CA ARG A 17 -1.53 5.94 -9.65
C ARG A 17 -2.63 5.50 -8.69
N ILE A 18 -2.24 5.13 -7.47
CA ILE A 18 -3.10 5.00 -6.29
C ILE A 18 -2.67 5.99 -5.21
N ARG A 19 -3.64 6.50 -4.46
CA ARG A 19 -3.43 7.25 -3.22
C ARG A 19 -4.31 6.62 -2.14
N ALA A 20 -3.72 6.28 -1.01
CA ALA A 20 -4.41 5.68 0.12
C ALA A 20 -3.95 6.34 1.43
N VAL A 21 -4.65 6.06 2.52
CA VAL A 21 -4.32 6.57 3.86
C VAL A 21 -4.00 5.41 4.80
N LYS A 22 -3.03 5.60 5.68
CA LYS A 22 -2.75 4.72 6.82
C LYS A 22 -2.62 5.55 8.09
N THR A 23 -3.37 5.17 9.11
CA THR A 23 -3.34 5.69 10.47
C THR A 23 -2.66 4.68 11.37
N PHE A 24 -1.78 5.15 12.25
CA PHE A 24 -1.07 4.33 13.22
C PHE A 24 -1.56 4.63 14.64
N PRO A 25 -2.76 4.14 15.05
CA PRO A 25 -3.29 4.42 16.37
C PRO A 25 -2.44 3.76 17.47
N LEU A 26 -2.45 4.34 18.67
CA LEU A 26 -1.69 3.81 19.82
C LEU A 26 -2.08 2.37 20.19
N SER A 27 -3.29 1.93 19.81
CA SER A 27 -3.77 0.56 20.02
C SER A 27 -3.09 -0.50 19.14
N GLU A 28 -2.26 -0.10 18.17
CA GLU A 28 -1.56 -1.05 17.30
C GLU A 28 -0.58 -1.92 18.11
N PRO A 29 -0.67 -3.27 18.02
CA PRO A 29 0.12 -4.16 18.87
C PRO A 29 1.64 -3.99 18.75
N PHE A 30 2.15 -3.62 17.57
CA PHE A 30 3.57 -3.43 17.33
C PHE A 30 4.17 -2.23 18.08
N LEU A 31 3.35 -1.26 18.52
CA LEU A 31 3.81 -0.10 19.27
C LEU A 31 4.11 -0.43 20.74
N ASN A 32 3.58 -1.52 21.28
CA ASN A 32 3.83 -1.94 22.67
C ASN A 32 5.32 -2.21 22.95
N GLY A 33 6.07 -2.65 21.93
CA GLY A 33 7.50 -2.95 22.02
C GLY A 33 8.41 -1.97 21.28
N HIS A 34 7.87 -1.07 20.46
CA HIS A 34 8.65 -0.23 19.56
C HIS A 34 8.31 1.26 19.74
N PHE A 35 8.91 1.98 20.67
CA PHE A 35 9.76 1.52 21.77
C PHE A 35 9.04 1.73 23.11
N THR A 36 9.23 0.85 24.10
CA THR A 36 8.46 0.83 25.36
C THR A 36 8.33 2.19 26.06
N ARG A 37 9.37 3.05 26.04
CA ARG A 37 9.33 4.39 26.66
C ARG A 37 9.04 5.53 25.69
N ALA A 38 9.14 5.27 24.39
CA ALA A 38 8.93 6.24 23.33
C ALA A 38 8.39 5.52 22.09
N PRO A 39 7.08 5.20 22.05
CA PRO A 39 6.50 4.50 20.92
C PRO A 39 6.75 5.24 19.60
N ARG A 40 7.10 4.49 18.56
CA ARG A 40 7.42 4.93 17.20
C ARG A 40 6.96 3.90 16.21
N VAL A 41 6.48 4.33 15.05
CA VAL A 41 6.14 3.38 13.97
C VAL A 41 7.43 2.71 13.46
N PRO A 42 7.50 1.37 13.40
CA PRO A 42 8.63 0.68 12.81
C PRO A 42 8.83 1.05 11.33
N ALA A 43 10.07 1.32 10.93
CA ALA A 43 10.41 1.67 9.55
C ALA A 43 9.98 0.59 8.54
N ALA A 44 10.08 -0.68 8.93
CA ALA A 44 9.64 -1.80 8.10
C ALA A 44 8.14 -1.75 7.77
N LEU A 45 7.30 -1.18 8.65
CA LEU A 45 5.87 -1.02 8.37
C LEU A 45 5.57 0.11 7.40
N LEU A 46 6.46 1.11 7.29
CA LEU A 46 6.38 2.12 6.23
C LEU A 46 6.65 1.48 4.86
N LEU A 47 7.67 0.62 4.78
CA LEU A 47 7.90 -0.17 3.56
C LEU A 47 6.71 -1.08 3.27
N GLU A 48 6.20 -1.81 4.25
CA GLU A 48 5.03 -2.68 4.06
C GLU A 48 3.78 -1.90 3.61
N THR A 49 3.55 -0.72 4.16
CA THR A 49 2.47 0.19 3.74
C THR A 49 2.59 0.53 2.25
N MET A 50 3.78 0.91 1.80
CA MET A 50 4.07 1.18 0.38
C MET A 50 3.88 -0.07 -0.49
N CYS A 51 4.41 -1.20 -0.08
CA CYS A 51 4.35 -2.46 -0.81
C CYS A 51 2.91 -2.97 -0.96
N GLN A 52 2.10 -2.90 0.09
CA GLN A 52 0.71 -3.32 0.04
C GLN A 52 -0.13 -2.39 -0.83
N ALA A 53 0.02 -1.07 -0.68
CA ALA A 53 -0.70 -0.11 -1.51
C ALA A 53 -0.38 -0.31 -3.00
N ALA A 54 0.91 -0.42 -3.36
CA ALA A 54 1.34 -0.68 -4.73
C ALA A 54 0.88 -2.06 -5.24
N GLY A 55 1.02 -3.12 -4.43
CA GLY A 55 0.60 -4.47 -4.81
C GLY A 55 -0.91 -4.57 -5.08
N TRP A 56 -1.74 -4.04 -4.19
CA TRP A 56 -3.19 -3.97 -4.43
C TRP A 56 -3.54 -3.14 -5.66
N PHE A 57 -2.78 -2.09 -5.95
CA PHE A 57 -2.97 -1.29 -7.14
C PHE A 57 -2.58 -2.02 -8.43
N VAL A 58 -1.58 -2.90 -8.40
CA VAL A 58 -1.27 -3.82 -9.52
C VAL A 58 -2.46 -4.73 -9.79
N LEU A 59 -2.97 -5.40 -8.75
CA LEU A 59 -4.17 -6.25 -8.84
C LEU A 59 -5.34 -5.47 -9.44
N TYR A 60 -5.64 -4.29 -8.89
CA TYR A 60 -6.70 -3.43 -9.40
C TYR A 60 -6.49 -3.09 -10.88
N SER A 61 -5.29 -2.67 -11.28
CA SER A 61 -4.98 -2.27 -12.66
C SER A 61 -5.15 -3.41 -13.68
N TYR A 62 -4.97 -4.66 -13.24
CA TYR A 62 -5.19 -5.86 -14.04
C TYR A 62 -6.59 -6.47 -13.90
N GLY A 63 -7.54 -5.74 -13.32
CA GLY A 63 -8.91 -6.24 -13.14
C GLY A 63 -9.00 -7.44 -12.20
N PHE A 64 -8.03 -7.56 -11.28
CA PHE A 64 -7.88 -8.66 -10.33
C PHE A 64 -7.62 -10.03 -10.96
N GLU A 65 -7.35 -10.13 -12.27
CA GLU A 65 -7.03 -11.39 -12.96
C GLU A 65 -5.65 -11.95 -12.59
N VAL A 66 -4.81 -11.11 -11.99
CA VAL A 66 -3.50 -11.49 -11.46
C VAL A 66 -3.45 -11.24 -9.96
N SER A 67 -2.60 -12.01 -9.28
CA SER A 67 -2.09 -11.74 -7.94
C SER A 67 -0.59 -11.46 -8.02
N CYS A 68 -0.01 -10.86 -6.99
CA CYS A 68 1.42 -10.58 -6.93
C CYS A 68 1.95 -10.69 -5.50
N VAL A 69 3.25 -10.93 -5.41
CA VAL A 69 4.04 -10.72 -4.18
C VAL A 69 5.18 -9.76 -4.53
N ILE A 70 5.71 -9.05 -3.54
CA ILE A 70 6.92 -8.26 -3.78
C ILE A 70 8.12 -9.19 -3.94
N SER A 71 8.91 -9.01 -5.00
CA SER A 71 10.16 -9.75 -5.22
C SER A 71 11.41 -8.89 -4.99
N LEU A 72 11.29 -7.57 -5.14
CA LEU A 72 12.41 -6.64 -4.98
C LEU A 72 11.90 -5.28 -4.51
N ALA A 73 12.62 -4.70 -3.55
CA ALA A 73 12.54 -3.30 -3.17
C ALA A 73 13.95 -2.70 -3.22
N GLU A 74 14.14 -1.63 -3.99
CA GLU A 74 15.44 -0.98 -4.18
C GLU A 74 15.30 0.54 -4.09
N ASN A 75 16.41 1.20 -3.74
CA ASN A 75 16.48 2.64 -3.44
C ASN A 75 15.45 3.07 -2.40
N VAL A 76 15.33 2.28 -1.34
CA VAL A 76 14.40 2.53 -0.24
C VAL A 76 14.99 3.57 0.71
N ARG A 77 14.28 4.67 0.94
CA ARG A 77 14.59 5.68 1.95
C ARG A 77 13.50 5.66 3.01
N LEU A 78 13.88 5.50 4.26
CA LEU A 78 12.97 5.49 5.40
C LEU A 78 13.49 6.49 6.42
N THR A 79 12.73 7.55 6.69
CA THR A 79 13.02 8.50 7.78
C THR A 79 11.97 8.34 8.88
N PRO A 80 12.04 7.26 9.68
CA PRO A 80 11.01 6.95 10.68
C PRO A 80 11.08 7.92 11.87
N ASP A 81 10.13 8.85 11.95
CA ASP A 81 9.85 9.58 13.21
C ASP A 81 8.34 9.73 13.46
N LEU A 82 7.55 8.77 12.97
CA LEU A 82 6.12 8.76 13.22
C LEU A 82 5.82 8.30 14.65
N ARG A 83 5.00 9.08 15.33
CA ARG A 83 4.46 8.77 16.65
C ARG A 83 3.08 8.12 16.53
N PRO A 84 2.64 7.37 17.56
CA PRO A 84 1.25 6.91 17.61
C PRO A 84 0.27 8.06 17.41
N GLY A 85 -0.78 7.81 16.65
CA GLY A 85 -1.76 8.82 16.23
C GLY A 85 -1.44 9.48 14.88
N ALA A 86 -0.27 9.23 14.29
CA ALA A 86 0.06 9.73 12.96
C ALA A 86 -0.88 9.14 11.90
N ALA A 87 -1.29 9.98 10.95
CA ALA A 87 -1.99 9.60 9.73
C ALA A 87 -1.14 10.05 8.55
N VAL A 88 -0.86 9.11 7.64
CA VAL A 88 0.00 9.33 6.49
C VAL A 88 -0.70 8.93 5.22
N GLU A 89 -0.34 9.59 4.14
CA GLU A 89 -0.80 9.22 2.81
C GLU A 89 0.27 8.39 2.13
N VAL A 90 -0.16 7.33 1.46
CA VAL A 90 0.70 6.49 0.62
C VAL A 90 0.31 6.70 -0.83
N VAL A 91 1.30 7.00 -1.65
CA VAL A 91 1.13 7.17 -3.09
C VAL A 91 1.93 6.07 -3.78
N GLY A 92 1.28 5.29 -4.63
CA GLY A 92 1.90 4.25 -5.45
C GLY A 92 1.68 4.55 -6.94
N GLU A 93 2.69 4.31 -7.76
CA GLU A 93 2.66 4.60 -9.20
C GLU A 93 3.24 3.42 -9.98
N ILE A 94 2.57 3.03 -11.07
CA ILE A 94 3.10 2.05 -12.01
C ILE A 94 4.08 2.77 -12.94
N VAL A 95 5.32 2.31 -12.97
CA VAL A 95 6.38 2.87 -13.81
C VAL A 95 6.43 2.15 -15.15
N ASP A 96 6.38 0.83 -15.12
CA ASP A 96 6.34 -0.03 -16.30
C ASP A 96 5.65 -1.36 -15.96
N THR A 97 5.00 -1.98 -16.94
CA THR A 97 4.30 -3.23 -16.71
C THR A 97 4.18 -4.09 -17.96
N ASN A 98 4.21 -5.41 -17.76
CA ASN A 98 3.98 -6.39 -18.81
C ASN A 98 3.22 -7.60 -18.26
N THR A 99 3.07 -8.65 -19.07
CA THR A 99 2.32 -9.85 -18.66
C THR A 99 2.92 -10.61 -17.47
N ARG A 100 4.21 -10.45 -17.19
CA ARG A 100 4.95 -11.21 -16.18
C ARG A 100 5.18 -10.46 -14.88
N ALA A 101 5.33 -9.14 -14.91
CA ALA A 101 5.59 -8.34 -13.72
C ALA A 101 5.25 -6.86 -13.93
N THR A 102 5.04 -6.18 -12.81
CA THR A 102 4.94 -4.72 -12.73
C THR A 102 6.13 -4.16 -11.99
N LEU A 103 6.73 -3.10 -12.54
CA LEU A 103 7.62 -2.19 -11.84
C LEU A 103 6.78 -1.00 -11.34
N ALA A 104 6.83 -0.76 -10.04
CA ALA A 104 6.17 0.37 -9.40
C ALA A 104 7.18 1.18 -8.58
N GLN A 105 6.78 2.40 -8.24
CA GLN A 105 7.41 3.21 -7.21
C GLN A 105 6.34 3.60 -6.18
N ALA A 106 6.76 3.89 -4.96
CA ALA A 106 5.86 4.34 -3.92
C ALA A 106 6.53 5.31 -2.94
N ARG A 107 5.73 6.16 -2.32
CA ARG A 107 6.17 7.08 -1.27
C ARG A 107 5.09 7.26 -0.21
N ILE A 108 5.53 7.68 0.97
CA ILE A 108 4.66 8.08 2.07
C ILE A 108 4.87 9.56 2.35
N GLU A 109 3.77 10.29 2.45
CA GLU A 109 3.71 11.71 2.73
C GLU A 109 3.02 11.96 4.08
N GLU A 110 3.61 12.85 4.89
CA GLU A 110 3.01 13.38 6.11
C GLU A 110 3.09 14.92 6.05
N ASN A 111 1.96 15.61 6.24
CA ASN A 111 1.88 17.08 6.19
C ASN A 111 2.49 17.71 4.92
N GLY A 112 2.39 17.02 3.77
CA GLY A 112 2.94 17.47 2.49
C GLY A 112 4.44 17.22 2.28
N GLY A 113 5.13 16.60 3.23
CA GLY A 113 6.53 16.18 3.11
C GLY A 113 6.67 14.68 2.90
N VAL A 114 7.59 14.26 2.03
CA VAL A 114 7.92 12.83 1.84
C VAL A 114 8.78 12.33 3.00
N ILE A 115 8.29 11.31 3.71
CA ILE A 115 8.95 10.70 4.88
C ILE A 115 9.45 9.27 4.63
N ALA A 116 9.00 8.65 3.54
CA ALA A 116 9.51 7.37 3.08
C ALA A 116 9.31 7.25 1.58
N SER A 117 10.21 6.52 0.91
CA SER A 117 10.11 6.24 -0.52
C SER A 117 10.74 4.89 -0.87
N ALA A 118 10.23 4.28 -1.92
CA ALA A 118 10.83 3.16 -2.62
C ALA A 118 10.75 3.44 -4.12
N GLU A 119 11.89 3.67 -4.77
CA GLU A 119 11.91 4.05 -6.20
C GLU A 119 11.72 2.85 -7.12
N ARG A 120 12.04 1.64 -6.67
CA ARG A 120 11.83 0.41 -7.44
C ARG A 120 11.23 -0.70 -6.59
N LEU A 121 9.98 -1.04 -6.89
CA LEU A 121 9.25 -2.18 -6.36
C LEU A 121 8.88 -3.11 -7.52
N ILE A 122 9.29 -4.37 -7.48
CA ILE A 122 8.93 -5.35 -8.51
C ILE A 122 7.89 -6.34 -7.97
N PHE A 123 6.80 -6.47 -8.71
CA PHE A 123 5.67 -7.34 -8.42
C PHE A 123 5.49 -8.35 -9.56
N PRO A 124 6.03 -9.58 -9.45
CA PRO A 124 5.73 -10.65 -10.40
C PRO A 124 4.24 -11.00 -10.38
N HIS A 125 3.70 -11.30 -11.56
CA HIS A 125 2.29 -11.65 -11.75
C HIS A 125 2.09 -13.16 -11.70
N PHE A 126 1.07 -13.57 -10.96
CA PHE A 126 0.60 -14.95 -10.90
C PHE A 126 -0.88 -14.97 -11.27
N PRO A 127 -1.37 -15.94 -12.05
CA PRO A 127 -2.81 -16.07 -12.30
C PRO A 127 -3.57 -16.18 -10.99
N THR A 128 -4.67 -15.44 -10.84
CA THR A 128 -5.56 -15.65 -9.71
C THR A 128 -6.57 -16.76 -10.02
N ALA A 129 -6.97 -17.54 -9.01
CA ALA A 129 -8.05 -18.51 -9.14
C ALA A 129 -9.44 -17.88 -8.92
N ASN A 130 -9.52 -16.72 -8.25
CA ASN A 130 -10.79 -16.12 -7.85
C ASN A 130 -10.76 -14.57 -7.93
N PRO A 131 -10.84 -13.98 -9.15
CA PRO A 131 -10.78 -12.53 -9.34
C PRO A 131 -11.86 -11.79 -8.54
N GLY A 132 -13.08 -12.33 -8.53
CA GLY A 132 -14.21 -11.70 -7.83
C GLY A 132 -14.05 -11.67 -6.31
N GLU A 133 -13.37 -12.65 -5.71
CA GLU A 133 -13.05 -12.60 -4.28
C GLU A 133 -11.99 -11.55 -3.96
N MET A 134 -10.96 -11.45 -4.81
CA MET A 134 -9.92 -10.46 -4.66
C MET A 134 -10.48 -9.04 -4.80
N GLU A 135 -11.37 -8.81 -5.76
CA GLU A 135 -12.08 -7.54 -5.91
C GLU A 135 -12.90 -7.21 -4.66
N ARG A 136 -13.67 -8.17 -4.13
CA ARG A 136 -14.46 -7.96 -2.90
C ARG A 136 -13.58 -7.57 -1.72
N HIS A 137 -12.43 -8.22 -1.54
CA HIS A 137 -11.49 -7.86 -0.48
C HIS A 137 -10.92 -6.46 -0.66
N PHE A 138 -10.45 -6.13 -1.87
CA PHE A 138 -9.95 -4.79 -2.15
C PHE A 138 -11.00 -3.71 -1.89
N ARG A 139 -12.26 -3.95 -2.28
CA ARG A 139 -13.36 -3.01 -2.04
C ARG A 139 -13.67 -2.84 -0.55
N ALA A 140 -13.76 -3.94 0.19
CA ALA A 140 -14.03 -3.91 1.63
C ALA A 140 -12.88 -3.22 2.39
N TYR A 141 -11.63 -3.52 2.06
CA TYR A 141 -10.45 -2.93 2.70
C TYR A 141 -10.20 -1.50 2.26
N GLY A 142 -10.53 -1.15 1.01
CA GLY A 142 -10.37 0.18 0.46
C GLY A 142 -11.51 1.14 0.79
N TRP A 143 -12.55 0.70 1.52
CA TRP A 143 -13.81 1.43 1.72
C TRP A 143 -14.42 1.93 0.40
N LEU A 144 -14.44 1.06 -0.60
CA LEU A 144 -15.01 1.32 -1.93
C LEU A 144 -16.38 0.64 -2.12
N GLU A 145 -17.02 0.25 -1.01
CA GLU A 145 -18.36 -0.33 -1.00
C GLU A 145 -19.37 0.69 -1.52
N GLY A 146 -20.22 0.26 -2.47
CA GLY A 146 -21.22 1.14 -3.09
C GLY A 146 -20.70 2.04 -4.24
N LEU A 147 -19.40 2.04 -4.54
CA LEU A 147 -18.87 2.62 -5.78
C LEU A 147 -19.04 1.66 -6.97
N PRO A 148 -19.32 2.16 -8.19
CA PRO A 148 -19.44 1.31 -9.37
C PRO A 148 -18.22 0.40 -9.61
N ALA A 149 -18.45 -0.69 -10.35
CA ALA A 149 -17.39 -1.56 -10.82
C ALA A 149 -16.35 -0.73 -11.61
N GLY A 150 -15.11 -0.68 -11.15
CA GLY A 150 -14.02 0.04 -11.83
C GLY A 150 -13.92 1.56 -11.62
N GLU A 151 -14.75 2.16 -10.75
CA GLU A 151 -14.58 3.55 -10.33
C GLU A 151 -13.99 3.63 -8.93
N VAL A 152 -12.80 4.21 -8.84
CA VAL A 152 -12.24 4.77 -7.61
C VAL A 152 -12.09 6.26 -7.89
N ARG A 153 -12.52 7.10 -6.94
CA ARG A 153 -12.53 8.57 -7.11
C ARG A 153 -11.13 9.15 -7.29
#